data_AF-A0A0D0QQ82-F1
#
_entry.id   AF-A0A0D0QQ82-F1
#
_cell.length_a   1.000
_cell.length_b   1.000
_cell.length_c   1.000
_cell.angle_alpha   90.00
_cell.angle_beta   90.00
_cell.angle_gamma   90.00
#
_symmetry.space_group_name_H-M   'P 1'
#
loop_
_entity.id
_entity.type
_entity.pdbx_description
1 polymer ?
#
loop_
_entity_poly.entity_id
_entity_poly.type
_entity_poly.pdbx_seq_one_letter_code
_entity_poly.pdbx_strand_id
1 'polypeptide(L)'
;MIQTYIYELVNYGIAHHLMEEADRVYVTNCYLQLFKLDSYNDPEGEVASRPVQEILNDMLDYAYENGLMEDNTVTYRDLMDTKIMGVMMPRPSEVIKTFEENYKESPLKATDTYYAMSCDSNYIRRDRIAKDKKWVTNTEYGPIDITINLSKPEKDPKDIAKAGAAKQSGYPKCMLCKENEGFEGTFTHPARQNHRIIPITINHTPWFFQYSPYVYYNEHCIVFNSAHTPMAINHATFCKLFDFVSQFPHYFVGSNADLPIVGGSILSHDHFQGGHYEFAMAKAPIETPIQFNGFDDVTAGIVKWPMSVIRIKRKRYKAFN
;
A
#
# COMPACT_ATOMS: atom_id res chain seq x y z
N MET A 1 -9.64 31.43 -3.61
CA MET A 1 -9.09 30.36 -4.49
C MET A 1 -8.57 29.21 -3.63
N ILE A 2 -7.39 29.30 -2.99
CA ILE A 2 -6.89 28.23 -2.09
C ILE A 2 -7.81 27.90 -0.90
N GLN A 3 -8.47 28.90 -0.29
CA GLN A 3 -9.40 28.69 0.82
C GLN A 3 -10.59 27.79 0.43
N THR A 4 -11.08 27.91 -0.81
CA THR A 4 -12.11 27.03 -1.36
C THR A 4 -11.61 25.59 -1.46
N TYR A 5 -10.36 25.38 -1.90
CA TYR A 5 -9.77 24.04 -2.00
C TYR A 5 -9.53 23.42 -0.62
N ILE A 6 -9.17 24.24 0.39
CA ILE A 6 -9.09 23.79 1.79
C ILE A 6 -10.48 23.33 2.26
N TYR A 7 -11.52 24.12 2.01
CA TYR A 7 -12.90 23.75 2.35
C TYR A 7 -13.33 22.43 1.68
N GLU A 8 -13.06 22.28 0.38
CA GLU A 8 -13.34 21.05 -0.37
C GLU A 8 -12.61 19.84 0.23
N LEU A 9 -11.31 19.98 0.53
CA LEU A 9 -10.50 18.88 1.04
C LEU A 9 -10.89 18.47 2.47
N VAL A 10 -11.27 19.44 3.31
CA VAL A 10 -11.77 19.16 4.66
C VAL A 10 -13.11 18.42 4.59
N ASN A 11 -14.03 18.85 3.72
CA ASN A 11 -15.28 18.14 3.50
C ASN A 11 -15.05 16.74 2.93
N TYR A 12 -14.09 16.58 2.03
CA TYR A 12 -13.67 15.27 1.53
C TYR A 12 -13.18 14.38 2.69
N GLY A 13 -12.29 14.89 3.54
CA GLY A 13 -11.75 14.14 4.68
C GLY A 13 -12.84 13.63 5.63
N ILE A 14 -13.87 14.44 5.89
CA ILE A 14 -15.00 14.07 6.74
C ILE A 14 -15.92 13.06 6.04
N ALA A 15 -16.26 13.30 4.77
CA ALA A 15 -17.13 12.41 3.99
C ALA A 15 -16.53 11.00 3.80
N HIS A 16 -15.20 10.90 3.82
CA HIS A 16 -14.47 9.64 3.67
C HIS A 16 -13.91 9.08 5.00
N HIS A 17 -14.34 9.62 6.15
CA HIS A 17 -13.93 9.15 7.48
C HIS A 17 -12.41 9.13 7.70
N LEU A 18 -11.67 10.05 7.06
CA LEU A 18 -10.26 10.30 7.36
C LEU A 18 -10.09 11.18 8.60
N MET A 19 -11.11 11.98 8.91
CA MET A 19 -11.19 12.84 10.09
C MET A 19 -12.65 12.99 10.50
N GLU A 20 -12.88 13.38 11.75
CA GLU A 20 -14.24 13.62 12.25
C GLU A 20 -14.62 15.10 12.10
N GLU A 21 -15.92 15.41 12.15
CA GLU A 21 -16.42 16.80 12.09
C GLU A 21 -15.81 17.68 13.21
N ALA A 22 -15.53 17.08 14.37
CA ALA A 22 -14.86 17.75 15.49
C ALA A 22 -13.45 18.28 15.15
N ASP A 23 -12.79 17.67 14.15
CA ASP A 23 -11.43 18.04 13.73
C ASP A 23 -11.42 19.15 12.66
N ARG A 24 -12.59 19.56 12.12
CA ARG A 24 -12.71 20.56 11.04
C ARG A 24 -11.85 21.78 11.28
N VAL A 25 -12.06 22.45 12.42
CA VAL A 25 -11.34 23.69 12.76
C VAL A 25 -9.85 23.44 12.92
N TYR A 26 -9.47 22.32 13.54
CA TYR A 26 -8.06 21.95 13.74
C TYR A 26 -7.34 21.70 12.41
N VAL A 27 -7.92 20.90 11.53
CA VAL A 27 -7.36 20.57 10.21
C VAL A 27 -7.32 21.80 9.31
N THR A 28 -8.37 22.63 9.30
CA THR A 28 -8.35 23.91 8.58
C THR A 28 -7.17 24.77 9.02
N ASN A 29 -6.96 24.95 10.33
CA ASN A 29 -5.82 25.72 10.85
C ASN A 29 -4.46 25.13 10.44
N CYS A 30 -4.34 23.80 10.40
CA CYS A 30 -3.13 23.14 9.90
C CYS A 30 -2.89 23.43 8.42
N TYR A 31 -3.94 23.48 7.60
CA TYR A 31 -3.82 23.90 6.20
C TYR A 31 -3.45 25.38 6.06
N LEU A 32 -4.03 26.28 6.87
CA LEU A 32 -3.62 27.69 6.87
C LEU A 32 -2.14 27.83 7.17
N GLN A 33 -1.62 27.08 8.15
CA GLN A 33 -0.20 27.04 8.44
C GLN A 33 0.62 26.49 7.26
N LEU A 34 0.18 25.37 6.66
CA LEU A 34 0.87 24.74 5.52
C LEU A 34 0.98 25.68 4.32
N PHE A 35 -0.09 26.43 4.03
CA PHE A 35 -0.16 27.37 2.90
C PHE A 35 0.22 28.81 3.26
N LYS A 36 0.68 29.05 4.50
CA LYS A 36 1.09 30.37 5.02
C LYS A 36 0.01 31.46 4.87
N LEU A 37 -1.23 31.10 5.19
CA LEU A 37 -2.39 31.99 5.17
C LEU A 37 -2.63 32.60 6.56
N ASP A 38 -3.00 33.86 6.61
CA ASP A 38 -3.31 34.62 7.84
C ASP A 38 -4.81 34.72 8.14
N SER A 39 -5.64 34.32 7.19
CA SER A 39 -7.09 34.46 7.24
C SER A 39 -7.77 33.34 6.45
N TYR A 40 -9.00 33.04 6.84
CA TYR A 40 -9.84 32.02 6.22
C TYR A 40 -11.30 32.44 6.28
N ASN A 41 -11.98 32.36 5.14
CA ASN A 41 -13.42 32.47 5.04
C ASN A 41 -13.93 31.27 4.26
N ASP A 42 -15.02 30.66 4.74
CA ASP A 42 -15.71 29.63 3.97
C ASP A 42 -16.20 30.21 2.64
N PRO A 43 -16.18 29.42 1.55
CA PRO A 43 -16.71 29.86 0.27
C PRO A 43 -18.20 30.18 0.37
N GLU A 44 -18.63 31.22 -0.35
CA GLU A 44 -20.05 31.53 -0.47
C GLU A 44 -20.74 30.52 -1.40
N GLY A 45 -21.77 29.85 -0.89
CA GLY A 45 -22.58 28.90 -1.65
C GLY A 45 -22.15 27.45 -1.53
N GLU A 46 -22.89 26.57 -2.21
CA GLU A 46 -22.63 25.14 -2.21
C GLU A 46 -21.46 24.81 -3.15
N VAL A 47 -20.44 24.13 -2.63
CA VAL A 47 -19.31 23.65 -3.42
C VAL A 47 -19.55 22.19 -3.78
N ALA A 48 -19.61 21.89 -5.08
CA ALA A 48 -19.86 20.55 -5.57
C ALA A 48 -18.69 19.62 -5.21
N SER A 49 -19.01 18.38 -4.83
CA SER A 49 -18.00 17.34 -4.63
C SER A 49 -17.35 16.95 -5.96
N ARG A 50 -16.03 16.76 -5.94
CA ARG A 50 -15.22 16.35 -7.10
C ARG A 50 -14.08 15.43 -6.66
N PRO A 51 -13.42 14.71 -7.58
CA PRO A 51 -12.34 13.79 -7.24
C PRO A 51 -11.21 14.46 -6.45
N VAL A 52 -10.72 13.79 -5.40
CA VAL A 52 -9.66 14.33 -4.51
C VAL A 52 -8.42 14.77 -5.28
N GLN A 53 -8.04 14.07 -6.35
CA GLN A 53 -6.86 14.43 -7.13
C GLN A 53 -7.03 15.76 -7.87
N GLU A 54 -8.26 16.16 -8.24
CA GLU A 54 -8.52 17.47 -8.84
C GLU A 54 -8.32 18.59 -7.82
N ILE A 55 -8.83 18.41 -6.60
CA ILE A 55 -8.61 19.35 -5.48
C ILE A 55 -7.11 19.47 -5.19
N LEU A 56 -6.41 18.34 -5.09
CA LEU A 56 -4.98 18.31 -4.84
C LEU A 56 -4.19 18.99 -5.96
N ASN A 57 -4.56 18.78 -7.24
CA ASN A 57 -3.87 19.43 -8.35
C ASN A 57 -3.95 20.96 -8.25
N ASP A 58 -5.12 21.51 -7.92
CA ASP A 58 -5.28 22.95 -7.76
C ASP A 58 -4.48 23.49 -6.56
N MET A 59 -4.43 22.73 -5.45
CA MET A 59 -3.62 23.08 -4.27
C MET A 59 -2.11 23.03 -4.56
N LEU A 60 -1.66 22.06 -5.37
CA LEU A 60 -0.28 21.92 -5.80
C LEU A 60 0.14 23.04 -6.75
N ASP A 61 -0.75 23.43 -7.68
CA ASP A 61 -0.51 24.56 -8.59
C ASP A 61 -0.39 25.85 -7.79
N TYR A 62 -1.30 26.10 -6.83
CA TYR A 62 -1.19 27.21 -5.90
C TYR A 62 0.13 27.18 -5.10
N ALA A 63 0.52 26.00 -4.58
CA ALA A 63 1.75 25.85 -3.81
C ALA A 63 3.01 26.21 -4.62
N TYR A 64 3.06 25.80 -5.89
CA TYR A 64 4.16 26.16 -6.79
C TYR A 64 4.15 27.66 -7.11
N GLU A 65 2.99 28.21 -7.51
CA GLU A 65 2.86 29.63 -7.89
C GLU A 65 3.19 30.60 -6.75
N ASN A 66 2.97 30.19 -5.50
CA ASN A 66 3.25 31.00 -4.30
C ASN A 66 4.59 30.66 -3.64
N GLY A 67 5.46 29.89 -4.31
CA GLY A 67 6.83 29.59 -3.83
C GLY A 67 6.89 28.71 -2.58
N LEU A 68 5.85 27.88 -2.35
CA LEU A 68 5.84 26.85 -1.31
C LEU A 68 6.55 25.56 -1.76
N MET A 69 6.75 25.41 -3.07
CA MET A 69 7.54 24.35 -3.70
C MET A 69 8.67 24.96 -4.53
N GLU A 70 9.86 24.35 -4.52
CA GLU A 70 11.02 24.88 -5.26
C GLU A 70 10.93 24.67 -6.78
N ASP A 71 10.24 23.62 -7.23
CA ASP A 71 10.02 23.31 -8.65
C ASP A 71 8.68 22.56 -8.78
N ASN A 72 8.20 22.36 -10.02
CA ASN A 72 6.92 21.71 -10.33
C ASN A 72 7.08 20.30 -10.94
N THR A 73 8.21 19.65 -10.69
CA THR A 73 8.46 18.26 -11.14
C THR A 73 7.54 17.27 -10.43
N VAL A 74 7.46 16.04 -10.95
CA VAL A 74 6.69 14.96 -10.31
C VAL A 74 7.13 14.70 -8.87
N THR A 75 8.43 14.69 -8.56
CA THR A 75 8.87 14.40 -7.18
C THR A 75 8.44 15.50 -6.21
N TYR A 76 8.61 16.78 -6.57
CA TYR A 76 8.13 17.90 -5.74
C TYR A 76 6.61 17.83 -5.52
N ARG A 77 5.83 17.56 -6.57
CA ARG A 77 4.37 17.41 -6.45
C ARG A 77 4.01 16.23 -5.55
N ASP A 78 4.67 15.08 -5.68
CA ASP A 78 4.41 13.89 -4.84
C ASP A 78 4.71 14.13 -3.36
N LEU A 79 5.79 14.86 -3.05
CA LEU A 79 6.14 15.25 -1.67
C LEU A 79 5.06 16.18 -1.09
N MET A 80 4.68 17.23 -1.82
CA MET A 80 3.68 18.19 -1.34
C MET A 80 2.27 17.58 -1.25
N ASP A 81 1.88 16.76 -2.21
CA ASP A 81 0.59 16.05 -2.23
C ASP A 81 0.45 15.15 -1.00
N THR A 82 1.49 14.35 -0.74
CA THR A 82 1.52 13.47 0.43
C THR A 82 1.49 14.25 1.74
N LYS A 83 2.14 15.43 1.78
CA LYS A 83 2.13 16.34 2.92
C LYS A 83 0.74 16.93 3.17
N ILE A 84 0.06 17.36 2.11
CA ILE A 84 -1.33 17.86 2.18
C ILE A 84 -2.24 16.77 2.74
N MET A 85 -2.26 15.58 2.13
CA MET A 85 -3.09 14.47 2.59
C MET A 85 -2.76 14.02 4.01
N GLY A 86 -1.48 14.10 4.40
CA GLY A 86 -1.03 13.75 5.73
C GLY A 86 -1.62 14.61 6.86
N VAL A 87 -2.06 15.84 6.56
CA VAL A 87 -2.66 16.75 7.57
C VAL A 87 -3.97 16.20 8.13
N MET A 88 -4.80 15.59 7.29
CA MET A 88 -6.12 15.07 7.69
C MET A 88 -6.12 13.58 8.04
N MET A 89 -4.96 12.93 8.07
CA MET A 89 -4.92 11.51 8.43
C MET A 89 -5.09 11.31 9.94
N PRO A 90 -5.87 10.30 10.38
CA PRO A 90 -5.95 9.96 11.80
C PRO A 90 -4.58 9.55 12.33
N ARG A 91 -4.38 9.63 13.65
CA ARG A 91 -3.13 9.12 14.24
C ARG A 91 -3.06 7.59 14.08
N PRO A 92 -1.86 7.00 14.02
CA PRO A 92 -1.70 5.55 13.92
C PRO A 92 -2.51 4.77 14.96
N SER A 93 -2.55 5.24 16.21
CA SER A 93 -3.33 4.61 17.29
C SER A 93 -4.83 4.51 17.00
N GLU A 94 -5.39 5.50 16.30
CA GLU A 94 -6.83 5.54 15.97
C GLU A 94 -7.12 4.55 14.84
N VAL A 95 -6.27 4.55 13.80
CA VAL A 95 -6.38 3.58 12.69
C VAL A 95 -6.25 2.14 13.19
N ILE A 96 -5.29 1.88 14.10
CA ILE A 96 -5.10 0.56 14.70
C ILE A 96 -6.33 0.15 15.51
N LYS A 97 -6.87 1.04 16.33
CA LYS A 97 -8.08 0.77 17.12
C LYS A 97 -9.28 0.44 16.22
N THR A 98 -9.51 1.24 15.18
CA THR A 98 -10.59 1.00 14.20
C THR A 98 -10.38 -0.33 13.47
N PHE A 99 -9.15 -0.68 13.11
CA PHE A 99 -8.84 -1.97 12.51
C PHE A 99 -9.18 -3.13 13.45
N GLU A 100 -8.73 -3.06 14.71
CA GLU A 100 -9.00 -4.08 15.73
C GLU A 100 -10.50 -4.23 16.02
N GLU A 101 -11.24 -3.13 16.05
CA GLU A 101 -12.70 -3.13 16.23
C GLU A 101 -13.40 -3.83 15.06
N ASN A 102 -13.05 -3.49 13.82
CA ASN A 102 -13.58 -4.17 12.64
C ASN A 102 -13.15 -5.65 12.58
N TYR A 103 -11.94 -5.97 13.05
CA TYR A 103 -11.41 -7.34 13.05
C TYR A 103 -12.17 -8.27 14.00
N LYS A 104 -12.69 -7.73 15.12
CA LYS A 104 -13.58 -8.47 16.03
C LYS A 104 -14.87 -8.91 15.35
N GLU A 105 -15.35 -8.14 14.37
CA GLU A 105 -16.50 -8.54 13.55
C GLU A 105 -16.09 -9.54 12.47
N SER A 106 -15.09 -9.21 11.66
CA SER A 106 -14.43 -10.17 10.78
C SER A 106 -13.09 -9.64 10.24
N PRO A 107 -12.14 -10.53 9.91
CA PRO A 107 -10.91 -10.13 9.21
C PRO A 107 -11.17 -9.40 7.89
N LEU A 108 -12.22 -9.78 7.17
CA LEU A 108 -12.62 -9.15 5.90
C LEU A 108 -13.06 -7.70 6.11
N LYS A 109 -13.92 -7.42 7.09
CA LYS A 109 -14.35 -6.05 7.40
C LYS A 109 -13.17 -5.14 7.76
N ALA A 110 -12.21 -5.67 8.53
CA ALA A 110 -11.00 -4.93 8.89
C ALA A 110 -10.16 -4.55 7.68
N THR A 111 -9.92 -5.52 6.78
CA THR A 111 -9.16 -5.28 5.55
C THR A 111 -9.89 -4.35 4.59
N ASP A 112 -11.21 -4.52 4.42
CA ASP A 112 -12.01 -3.68 3.50
C ASP A 112 -11.98 -2.21 3.97
N THR A 113 -12.17 -1.98 5.27
CA THR A 113 -12.13 -0.63 5.85
C THR A 113 -10.74 -0.01 5.72
N TYR A 114 -9.69 -0.78 6.01
CA TYR A 114 -8.30 -0.31 5.91
C TYR A 114 -7.88 -0.04 4.46
N TYR A 115 -8.35 -0.85 3.51
CA TYR A 115 -8.09 -0.65 2.09
C TYR A 115 -8.81 0.59 1.56
N ALA A 116 -10.06 0.82 1.97
CA ALA A 116 -10.81 2.03 1.65
C ALA A 116 -10.06 3.28 2.14
N MET A 117 -9.65 3.31 3.42
CA MET A 117 -8.84 4.41 3.96
C MET A 117 -7.52 4.59 3.20
N SER A 118 -6.84 3.50 2.82
CA SER A 118 -5.60 3.56 2.02
C SER A 118 -5.82 4.14 0.61
N CYS A 119 -7.02 3.99 0.05
CA CYS A 119 -7.41 4.60 -1.23
C CYS A 119 -7.86 6.06 -1.07
N ASP A 120 -8.58 6.37 0.00
CA ASP A 120 -9.14 7.71 0.25
C ASP A 120 -8.09 8.69 0.79
N SER A 121 -7.09 8.21 1.52
CA SER A 121 -5.89 8.96 1.91
C SER A 121 -4.95 9.29 0.73
N ASN A 122 -5.29 8.85 -0.48
CA ASN A 122 -4.46 8.95 -1.68
C ASN A 122 -3.07 8.29 -1.53
N TYR A 123 -2.90 7.39 -0.55
CA TYR A 123 -1.71 6.55 -0.44
C TYR A 123 -1.66 5.55 -1.60
N ILE A 124 -2.80 4.91 -1.88
CA ILE A 124 -3.05 4.17 -3.12
C ILE A 124 -3.62 5.16 -4.15
N ARG A 125 -2.77 5.61 -5.08
CA ARG A 125 -3.10 6.63 -6.08
C ARG A 125 -3.96 6.06 -7.20
N ARG A 126 -5.28 6.06 -6.99
CA ARG A 126 -6.29 5.51 -7.92
C ARG A 126 -6.27 6.20 -9.28
N ASP A 127 -5.99 7.50 -9.34
CA ASP A 127 -5.84 8.28 -10.57
C ASP A 127 -4.70 7.73 -11.46
N ARG A 128 -3.60 7.28 -10.85
CA ARG A 128 -2.46 6.69 -11.54
C ARG A 128 -2.74 5.26 -11.95
N ILE A 129 -3.35 4.47 -11.07
CA ILE A 129 -3.73 3.08 -11.34
C ILE A 129 -4.75 3.01 -12.49
N ALA A 130 -5.64 3.98 -12.62
CA ALA A 130 -6.60 4.07 -13.72
C ALA A 130 -5.93 4.17 -15.12
N LYS A 131 -4.65 4.55 -15.18
CA LYS A 131 -3.88 4.59 -16.42
C LYS A 131 -3.35 3.22 -16.83
N ASP A 132 -3.30 2.25 -15.91
CA ASP A 132 -2.79 0.92 -16.18
C ASP A 132 -3.64 0.21 -17.25
N LYS A 133 -2.97 -0.53 -18.15
CA LYS A 133 -3.66 -1.37 -19.12
C LYS A 133 -3.74 -2.79 -18.58
N LYS A 134 -4.95 -3.36 -18.56
CA LYS A 134 -5.20 -4.73 -18.10
C LYS A 134 -6.09 -5.45 -19.09
N TRP A 135 -5.70 -6.66 -19.49
CA TRP A 135 -6.53 -7.53 -20.32
C TRP A 135 -6.21 -9.00 -20.04
N VAL A 136 -7.14 -9.89 -20.40
CA VAL A 136 -6.95 -11.34 -20.28
C VAL A 136 -6.65 -11.90 -21.66
N THR A 137 -5.63 -12.74 -21.76
CA THR A 137 -5.27 -13.46 -22.99
C THR A 137 -5.41 -14.97 -22.76
N ASN A 138 -6.11 -15.64 -23.67
CA ASN A 138 -6.21 -17.10 -23.66
C ASN A 138 -4.90 -17.71 -24.20
N THR A 139 -4.34 -18.65 -23.45
CA THR A 139 -3.12 -19.38 -23.81
C THR A 139 -3.34 -20.89 -23.66
N GLU A 140 -2.37 -21.70 -24.07
CA GLU A 140 -2.41 -23.16 -23.85
C GLU A 140 -2.44 -23.57 -22.36
N TYR A 141 -2.00 -22.65 -21.47
CA TYR A 141 -1.99 -22.81 -20.01
C TYR A 141 -3.23 -22.22 -19.33
N GLY A 142 -4.22 -21.76 -20.13
CA GLY A 142 -5.43 -21.11 -19.64
C GLY A 142 -5.41 -19.59 -19.82
N PRO A 143 -6.42 -18.88 -19.28
CA PRO A 143 -6.47 -17.43 -19.31
C PRO A 143 -5.38 -16.82 -18.42
N ILE A 144 -4.59 -15.91 -18.96
CA ILE A 144 -3.52 -15.19 -18.26
C ILE A 144 -3.83 -13.69 -18.25
N ASP A 145 -3.70 -13.07 -17.08
CA ASP A 145 -3.80 -11.63 -16.90
C ASP A 145 -2.52 -10.95 -17.41
N ILE A 146 -2.66 -10.00 -18.32
CA ILE A 146 -1.57 -9.14 -18.77
C ILE A 146 -1.82 -7.73 -18.24
N THR A 147 -0.83 -7.18 -17.56
CA THR A 147 -0.88 -5.82 -16.99
C THR A 147 0.32 -5.00 -17.43
N ILE A 148 0.08 -3.78 -17.90
CA ILE A 148 1.12 -2.76 -18.08
C ILE A 148 0.90 -1.71 -17.01
N ASN A 149 1.82 -1.62 -16.05
CA ASN A 149 1.79 -0.63 -14.98
C ASN A 149 2.33 0.70 -15.50
N LEU A 150 1.43 1.67 -15.65
CA LEU A 150 1.69 3.05 -16.04
C LEU A 150 1.57 4.01 -14.84
N SER A 151 1.24 3.48 -13.66
CA SER A 151 1.07 4.24 -12.42
C SER A 151 2.39 4.75 -11.81
N LYS A 152 3.52 4.09 -12.12
CA LYS A 152 4.85 4.50 -11.66
C LYS A 152 5.40 5.60 -12.58
N PRO A 153 5.54 6.86 -12.11
CA PRO A 153 6.03 7.93 -12.96
C PRO A 153 7.52 7.73 -13.31
N GLU A 154 7.88 8.10 -14.53
CA GLU A 154 9.29 8.33 -14.88
C GLU A 154 9.81 9.54 -14.10
N LYS A 155 11.08 9.49 -13.67
CA LYS A 155 11.69 10.59 -12.92
C LYS A 155 12.18 11.67 -13.88
N ASP A 156 11.90 12.92 -13.55
CA ASP A 156 12.43 14.07 -14.28
C ASP A 156 13.96 14.13 -14.18
N PRO A 157 14.70 14.51 -15.24
CA PRO A 157 16.16 14.68 -15.16
C PRO A 157 16.63 15.59 -14.01
N LYS A 158 15.86 16.63 -13.65
CA LYS A 158 16.14 17.49 -12.50
C LYS A 158 16.04 16.73 -11.19
N ASP A 159 15.05 15.85 -11.05
CA ASP A 159 14.86 15.01 -9.87
C ASP A 159 16.01 14.01 -9.73
N ILE A 160 16.46 13.44 -10.85
CA ILE A 160 17.61 12.54 -10.89
C ILE A 160 18.88 13.28 -10.43
N ALA A 161 19.12 14.50 -10.94
CA ALA A 161 20.25 15.32 -10.54
C ALA A 161 20.20 15.68 -9.05
N LYS A 162 19.05 16.10 -8.53
CA LYS A 162 18.85 16.40 -7.10
C LYS A 162 19.05 15.16 -6.23
N ALA A 163 18.52 14.00 -6.63
CA ALA A 163 18.71 12.74 -5.93
C ALA A 163 20.19 12.31 -5.90
N GLY A 164 20.92 12.51 -7.00
CA GLY A 164 22.35 12.22 -7.07
C GLY A 164 23.21 13.13 -6.19
N ALA A 165 22.79 14.38 -5.97
CA ALA A 165 23.46 15.33 -5.08
C ALA A 165 23.03 15.20 -3.61
N ALA A 166 21.94 14.49 -3.32
CA ALA A 166 21.41 14.35 -1.98
C ALA A 166 22.34 13.51 -1.09
N LYS A 167 22.51 13.94 0.16
CA LYS A 167 23.21 13.12 1.16
C LYS A 167 22.38 11.87 1.42
N GLN A 168 23.02 10.71 1.37
CA GLN A 168 22.37 9.46 1.75
C GLN A 168 21.95 9.54 3.23
N SER A 169 20.65 9.50 3.48
CA SER A 169 20.10 9.35 4.82
C SER A 169 20.09 7.87 5.20
N GLY A 170 20.49 7.55 6.44
CA GLY A 170 20.33 6.21 7.01
C GLY A 170 18.93 5.95 7.59
N TYR A 171 18.02 6.91 7.48
CA TYR A 171 16.67 6.85 8.05
C TYR A 171 15.61 7.36 7.05
N PRO A 172 14.52 6.61 6.81
CA PRO A 172 14.34 5.19 7.15
C PRO A 172 15.38 4.30 6.47
N LYS A 173 15.74 3.17 7.09
CA LYS A 173 16.81 2.30 6.58
C LYS A 173 16.48 1.65 5.22
N CYS A 174 15.20 1.41 4.94
CA CYS A 174 14.71 0.95 3.64
C CYS A 174 13.25 1.39 3.46
N MET A 175 12.67 1.07 2.30
CA MET A 175 11.30 1.45 1.93
C MET A 175 10.19 0.72 2.72
N LEU A 176 10.54 -0.33 3.48
CA LEU A 176 9.60 -1.13 4.27
C LEU A 176 9.70 -0.88 5.77
N CYS A 177 10.76 -0.23 6.25
CA CYS A 177 10.92 0.07 7.67
C CYS A 177 9.70 0.80 8.23
N LYS A 178 9.24 0.43 9.42
CA LYS A 178 8.08 1.06 10.08
C LYS A 178 8.26 2.57 10.27
N GLU A 179 9.52 3.01 10.35
CA GLU A 179 9.96 4.41 10.39
C GLU A 179 9.50 5.24 9.17
N ASN A 180 9.01 4.58 8.12
CA ASN A 180 8.34 5.23 7.01
C ASN A 180 6.96 5.79 7.37
N GLU A 181 6.25 5.24 8.36
CA GLU A 181 4.93 5.76 8.73
C GLU A 181 5.04 7.24 9.15
N GLY A 182 4.36 8.13 8.43
CA GLY A 182 4.44 9.57 8.70
C GLY A 182 5.67 10.28 8.11
N PHE A 183 6.56 9.59 7.38
CA PHE A 183 7.83 10.18 6.91
C PHE A 183 7.62 11.23 5.81
N GLU A 184 8.25 12.41 5.94
CA GLU A 184 8.11 13.52 4.99
C GLU A 184 8.64 13.21 3.59
N GLY A 185 9.58 12.26 3.48
CA GLY A 185 10.21 11.93 2.21
C GLY A 185 11.36 12.87 1.84
N THR A 186 12.06 12.49 0.78
CA THR A 186 13.21 13.16 0.17
C THR A 186 13.24 12.82 -1.32
N PHE A 187 14.16 13.39 -2.09
CA PHE A 187 14.38 13.02 -3.50
C PHE A 187 14.82 11.56 -3.69
N THR A 188 15.40 10.96 -2.65
CA THR A 188 15.91 9.58 -2.65
C THR A 188 14.98 8.59 -1.96
N HIS A 189 13.97 9.06 -1.21
CA HIS A 189 13.12 8.23 -0.36
C HIS A 189 11.69 8.79 -0.32
N PRO A 190 10.65 8.02 -0.68
CA PRO A 190 9.32 8.55 -0.89
C PRO A 190 8.67 9.09 0.39
N ALA A 191 7.78 10.07 0.23
CA ALA A 191 6.91 10.55 1.30
C ALA A 191 5.85 9.51 1.68
N ARG A 192 5.50 9.50 2.95
CA ARG A 192 4.60 8.54 3.61
C ARG A 192 3.81 9.18 4.75
N GLN A 193 3.62 10.50 4.72
CA GLN A 193 2.81 11.24 5.71
C GLN A 193 1.35 10.78 5.73
N ASN A 194 0.82 10.38 4.57
CA ASN A 194 -0.51 9.82 4.43
C ASN A 194 -0.57 8.28 4.60
N HIS A 195 0.54 7.64 4.95
CA HIS A 195 0.63 6.18 5.10
C HIS A 195 0.37 5.75 6.54
N ARG A 196 -0.30 4.61 6.73
CA ARG A 196 -0.54 3.99 8.03
C ARG A 196 -0.33 2.48 7.95
N ILE A 197 0.29 1.88 8.96
CA ILE A 197 0.59 0.45 9.01
C ILE A 197 -0.13 -0.23 10.17
N ILE A 198 -0.56 -1.47 9.96
CA ILE A 198 -1.26 -2.26 10.98
C ILE A 198 -0.27 -3.22 11.66
N PRO A 199 -0.02 -3.11 12.97
CA PRO A 199 0.77 -4.10 13.68
C PRO A 199 0.02 -5.43 13.74
N ILE A 200 0.72 -6.51 13.43
CA ILE A 200 0.21 -7.89 13.55
C ILE A 200 1.26 -8.78 14.20
N THR A 201 0.84 -9.93 14.70
CA THR A 201 1.77 -10.94 15.24
C THR A 201 1.85 -12.11 14.27
N ILE A 202 3.05 -12.46 13.83
CA ILE A 202 3.29 -13.63 12.98
C ILE A 202 4.36 -14.49 13.62
N ASN A 203 4.04 -15.77 13.79
CA ASN A 203 4.88 -16.78 14.42
C ASN A 203 5.46 -16.28 15.75
N HIS A 204 4.58 -15.71 16.60
CA HIS A 204 4.90 -15.10 17.91
C HIS A 204 5.86 -13.90 17.87
N THR A 205 6.08 -13.29 16.70
CA THR A 205 6.96 -12.13 16.53
C THR A 205 6.20 -10.92 15.98
N PRO A 206 6.66 -9.68 16.26
CA PRO A 206 5.99 -8.47 15.78
C PRO A 206 6.25 -8.22 14.29
N TRP A 207 5.18 -8.05 13.54
CA TRP A 207 5.16 -7.74 12.12
C TRP A 207 4.22 -6.56 11.86
N PHE A 208 4.24 -6.06 10.63
CA PHE A 208 3.32 -5.06 10.16
C PHE A 208 2.71 -5.48 8.83
N PHE A 209 1.47 -5.08 8.63
CA PHE A 209 0.71 -5.25 7.40
C PHE A 209 0.43 -3.86 6.81
N GLN A 210 0.72 -3.72 5.52
CA GLN A 210 0.36 -2.56 4.72
C GLN A 210 -0.09 -2.94 3.31
N TYR A 211 -0.76 -2.02 2.62
CA TYR A 211 -0.96 -2.14 1.18
C TYR A 211 0.23 -1.61 0.38
N SER A 212 0.44 -2.17 -0.81
CA SER A 212 1.34 -1.62 -1.82
C SER A 212 0.70 -0.37 -2.43
N PRO A 213 1.44 0.76 -2.56
CA PRO A 213 0.92 1.95 -3.23
C PRO A 213 0.91 1.78 -4.77
N TYR A 214 1.56 0.73 -5.29
CA TYR A 214 1.63 0.39 -6.72
C TYR A 214 0.92 -0.95 -6.95
N VAL A 215 -0.41 -0.89 -6.96
CA VAL A 215 -1.27 -2.07 -6.92
C VAL A 215 -1.33 -2.77 -8.27
N TYR A 216 -0.90 -4.04 -8.34
CA TYR A 216 -1.05 -4.86 -9.54
C TYR A 216 -2.44 -5.53 -9.62
N TYR A 217 -2.95 -5.96 -8.46
CA TYR A 217 -4.20 -6.72 -8.28
C TYR A 217 -4.91 -6.27 -7.00
N ASN A 218 -6.19 -6.61 -6.86
CA ASN A 218 -7.00 -6.14 -5.74
C ASN A 218 -6.33 -6.41 -4.37
N GLU A 219 -6.26 -5.38 -3.53
CA GLU A 219 -5.71 -5.46 -2.17
C GLU A 219 -4.28 -6.03 -2.10
N HIS A 220 -3.44 -5.73 -3.11
CA HIS A 220 -2.02 -6.09 -3.07
C HIS A 220 -1.36 -5.57 -1.78
N CYS A 221 -1.00 -6.49 -0.90
CA CYS A 221 -0.43 -6.21 0.40
C CYS A 221 1.02 -6.65 0.54
N ILE A 222 1.67 -6.03 1.53
CA ILE A 222 3.02 -6.32 1.99
C ILE A 222 2.94 -6.57 3.49
N VAL A 223 3.52 -7.68 3.92
CA VAL A 223 3.58 -8.09 5.32
C VAL A 223 5.04 -8.18 5.70
N PHE A 224 5.52 -7.33 6.59
CA PHE A 224 6.96 -7.16 6.83
C PHE A 224 7.33 -7.23 8.30
N ASN A 225 8.52 -7.73 8.58
CA ASN A 225 9.03 -7.91 9.92
C ASN A 225 9.24 -6.55 10.60
N SER A 226 8.92 -6.41 11.89
CA SER A 226 9.20 -5.16 12.62
C SER A 226 10.70 -4.85 12.68
N ALA A 227 11.55 -5.88 12.67
CA ALA A 227 12.99 -5.74 12.59
C ALA A 227 13.48 -5.68 11.13
N HIS A 228 14.42 -4.78 10.85
CA HIS A 228 15.13 -4.74 9.56
C HIS A 228 16.19 -5.85 9.53
N THR A 229 15.75 -7.06 9.18
CA THR A 229 16.62 -8.23 8.99
C THR A 229 16.47 -8.76 7.57
N PRO A 230 17.53 -9.23 6.91
CA PRO A 230 17.43 -9.80 5.57
C PRO A 230 16.41 -10.95 5.47
N MET A 231 15.82 -11.11 4.28
CA MET A 231 14.95 -12.25 3.97
C MET A 231 15.73 -13.57 4.06
N ALA A 232 15.04 -14.63 4.49
CA ALA A 232 15.55 -15.98 4.46
C ALA A 232 14.41 -16.98 4.19
N ILE A 233 14.69 -18.00 3.37
CA ILE A 233 13.76 -19.10 3.13
C ILE A 233 14.16 -20.31 3.97
N ASN A 234 13.33 -20.63 4.95
CA ASN A 234 13.52 -21.78 5.83
C ASN A 234 12.17 -22.31 6.35
N HIS A 235 12.20 -23.30 7.25
CA HIS A 235 11.00 -23.85 7.87
C HIS A 235 10.09 -22.77 8.49
N ALA A 236 10.66 -21.78 9.18
CA ALA A 236 9.90 -20.71 9.81
C ALA A 236 9.18 -19.82 8.78
N THR A 237 9.71 -19.68 7.56
CA THR A 237 9.02 -18.98 6.47
C THR A 237 7.64 -19.60 6.22
N PHE A 238 7.54 -20.92 6.10
CA PHE A 238 6.26 -21.58 5.89
C PHE A 238 5.32 -21.45 7.09
N CYS A 239 5.84 -21.55 8.33
CA CYS A 239 5.06 -21.28 9.53
C CYS A 239 4.46 -19.86 9.53
N LYS A 240 5.28 -18.85 9.20
CA LYS A 240 4.85 -17.45 9.11
C LYS A 240 3.76 -17.26 8.03
N LEU A 241 3.92 -17.85 6.85
CA LEU A 241 2.93 -17.76 5.77
C LEU A 241 1.59 -18.40 6.19
N PHE A 242 1.60 -19.56 6.85
CA PHE A 242 0.38 -20.21 7.34
C PHE A 242 -0.29 -19.45 8.49
N ASP A 243 0.48 -18.83 9.38
CA ASP A 243 -0.06 -18.01 10.46
C ASP A 243 -0.79 -16.77 9.89
N PHE A 244 -0.19 -16.09 8.91
CA PHE A 244 -0.85 -14.97 8.23
C PHE A 244 -2.17 -15.37 7.56
N VAL A 245 -2.20 -16.47 6.78
CA VAL A 245 -3.44 -16.93 6.13
C VAL A 245 -4.47 -17.45 7.14
N SER A 246 -4.04 -17.84 8.34
CA SER A 246 -4.97 -18.20 9.42
C SER A 246 -5.68 -16.97 9.97
N GLN A 247 -4.98 -15.84 10.06
CA GLN A 247 -5.53 -14.53 10.47
C GLN A 247 -6.39 -13.89 9.36
N PHE A 248 -5.92 -13.95 8.10
CA PHE A 248 -6.59 -13.34 6.93
C PHE A 248 -6.93 -14.40 5.88
N PRO A 249 -7.99 -15.20 6.07
CA PRO A 249 -8.27 -16.39 5.26
C PRO A 249 -8.73 -16.12 3.83
N HIS A 250 -9.13 -14.89 3.52
CA HIS A 250 -9.50 -14.44 2.18
C HIS A 250 -8.29 -14.00 1.34
N TYR A 251 -7.10 -13.89 1.95
CA TYR A 251 -5.88 -13.51 1.26
C TYR A 251 -5.01 -14.72 0.92
N PHE A 252 -4.25 -14.59 -0.17
CA PHE A 252 -3.04 -15.39 -0.36
C PHE A 252 -1.84 -14.58 0.15
N VAL A 253 -0.74 -15.29 0.45
CA VAL A 253 0.56 -14.68 0.77
C VAL A 253 1.68 -15.57 0.26
N GLY A 254 2.79 -14.96 -0.15
CA GLY A 254 3.95 -15.64 -0.68
C GLY A 254 5.24 -14.88 -0.41
N SER A 255 6.36 -15.60 -0.51
CA SER A 255 7.71 -15.05 -0.42
C SER A 255 8.42 -15.23 -1.75
N ASN A 256 9.23 -14.24 -2.14
CA ASN A 256 10.27 -14.46 -3.13
C ASN A 256 11.38 -15.31 -2.51
N ALA A 257 12.17 -16.01 -3.34
CA ALA A 257 13.32 -16.75 -2.84
C ALA A 257 14.37 -15.79 -2.23
N ASP A 258 15.28 -16.28 -1.41
CA ASP A 258 16.40 -15.52 -0.86
C ASP A 258 17.63 -15.53 -1.79
N LEU A 259 17.39 -15.56 -3.11
CA LEU A 259 18.43 -15.61 -4.13
C LEU A 259 18.65 -14.23 -4.77
N PRO A 260 19.89 -13.82 -5.10
CA PRO A 260 20.18 -12.50 -5.69
C PRO A 260 19.45 -12.18 -7.02
N ILE A 261 18.92 -13.19 -7.71
CA ILE A 261 18.36 -13.08 -9.07
C ILE A 261 16.81 -12.99 -9.05
N VAL A 262 16.16 -13.12 -7.88
CA VAL A 262 14.69 -13.14 -7.80
C VAL A 262 14.07 -11.75 -7.69
N GLY A 263 13.91 -11.11 -8.84
CA GLY A 263 13.06 -9.92 -9.04
C GLY A 263 13.48 -8.67 -8.23
N GLY A 264 12.71 -7.58 -8.35
CA GLY A 264 12.95 -6.30 -7.68
C GLY A 264 12.68 -6.30 -6.16
N SER A 265 12.95 -7.43 -5.50
CA SER A 265 12.68 -7.65 -4.07
C SER A 265 13.62 -6.83 -3.20
N ILE A 266 13.10 -6.26 -2.11
CA ILE A 266 13.92 -5.66 -1.05
C ILE A 266 14.44 -6.82 -0.17
N LEU A 267 15.51 -7.48 -0.62
CA LEU A 267 16.08 -8.64 0.08
C LEU A 267 16.67 -8.27 1.45
N SER A 268 16.91 -6.98 1.71
CA SER A 268 17.46 -6.49 2.96
C SER A 268 16.48 -6.51 4.13
N HIS A 269 15.18 -6.69 3.88
CA HIS A 269 14.14 -6.68 4.91
C HIS A 269 13.14 -7.83 4.71
N ASP A 270 13.02 -8.71 5.69
CA ASP A 270 12.11 -9.85 5.73
C ASP A 270 10.66 -9.42 5.52
N HIS A 271 10.07 -9.82 4.39
CA HIS A 271 8.71 -9.47 4.01
C HIS A 271 8.08 -10.51 3.08
N PHE A 272 6.75 -10.51 3.06
CA PHE A 272 5.91 -11.31 2.18
C PHE A 272 5.00 -10.40 1.37
N GLN A 273 4.55 -10.89 0.23
CA GLN A 273 3.56 -10.22 -0.61
C GLN A 273 2.30 -11.06 -0.71
N GLY A 274 1.16 -10.41 -0.69
CA GLY A 274 -0.14 -11.09 -0.70
C GLY A 274 -1.24 -10.20 -1.24
N GLY A 275 -2.47 -10.65 -1.06
CA GLY A 275 -3.66 -9.83 -1.30
C GLY A 275 -4.89 -10.67 -1.59
N HIS A 276 -5.96 -9.99 -2.00
CA HIS A 276 -7.25 -10.61 -2.30
C HIS A 276 -7.40 -10.85 -3.80
N TYR A 277 -6.67 -11.83 -4.32
CA TYR A 277 -6.68 -12.14 -5.75
C TYR A 277 -6.41 -13.62 -6.03
N GLU A 278 -7.06 -14.16 -7.07
CA GLU A 278 -6.83 -15.52 -7.52
C GLU A 278 -6.14 -15.53 -8.89
N PHE A 279 -4.83 -15.75 -8.87
CA PHE A 279 -4.00 -15.79 -10.08
C PHE A 279 -4.31 -16.98 -10.99
N ALA A 280 -4.02 -16.82 -12.28
CA ALA A 280 -4.08 -17.90 -13.27
C ALA A 280 -3.34 -19.18 -12.81
N MET A 281 -2.16 -19.04 -12.20
CA MET A 281 -1.40 -20.17 -11.64
C MET A 281 -2.13 -20.89 -10.50
N ALA A 282 -2.95 -20.19 -9.71
CA ALA A 282 -3.75 -20.82 -8.65
C ALA A 282 -4.90 -21.66 -9.22
N LYS A 283 -5.46 -21.25 -10.36
CA LYS A 283 -6.56 -21.92 -11.07
C LYS A 283 -6.10 -23.09 -11.95
N ALA A 284 -4.88 -23.04 -12.48
CA ALA A 284 -4.36 -24.04 -13.41
C ALA A 284 -4.46 -25.48 -12.84
N PRO A 285 -4.86 -26.49 -13.61
CA PRO A 285 -5.03 -27.86 -13.08
C PRO A 285 -3.69 -28.53 -12.75
N ILE A 286 -3.73 -29.59 -11.94
CA ILE A 286 -2.60 -30.51 -11.81
C ILE A 286 -2.52 -31.34 -13.10
N GLU A 287 -1.36 -31.37 -13.74
CA GLU A 287 -1.08 -32.17 -14.93
C GLU A 287 -0.44 -33.52 -14.57
N THR A 288 0.56 -33.50 -13.68
CA THR A 288 1.25 -34.72 -13.23
C THR A 288 1.13 -34.85 -11.71
N PRO A 289 0.34 -35.81 -11.18
CA PRO A 289 0.27 -36.06 -9.74
C PRO A 289 1.62 -36.50 -9.16
N ILE A 290 1.91 -36.06 -7.94
CA ILE A 290 3.07 -36.47 -7.15
C ILE A 290 2.57 -36.99 -5.80
N GLN A 291 3.19 -38.06 -5.29
CA GLN A 291 2.93 -38.59 -3.95
C GLN A 291 4.19 -38.48 -3.10
N PHE A 292 4.02 -38.14 -1.83
CA PHE A 292 5.08 -38.10 -0.83
C PHE A 292 4.83 -39.18 0.21
N ASN A 293 5.71 -40.19 0.27
CA ASN A 293 5.57 -41.29 1.22
C ASN A 293 5.51 -40.76 2.66
N GLY A 294 4.51 -41.21 3.43
CA GLY A 294 4.26 -40.75 4.80
C GLY A 294 3.38 -39.49 4.91
N PHE A 295 2.90 -38.94 3.80
CA PHE A 295 1.99 -37.79 3.74
C PHE A 295 0.74 -38.10 2.92
N ASP A 296 0.08 -39.23 3.22
CA ASP A 296 -1.07 -39.74 2.44
C ASP A 296 -2.30 -38.81 2.49
N ASP A 297 -2.34 -37.87 3.43
CA ASP A 297 -3.39 -36.85 3.56
C ASP A 297 -3.09 -35.56 2.77
N VAL A 298 -1.96 -35.51 2.07
CA VAL A 298 -1.54 -34.41 1.20
C VAL A 298 -1.66 -34.82 -0.25
N THR A 299 -2.31 -33.97 -1.03
CA THR A 299 -2.35 -34.08 -2.49
C THR A 299 -1.33 -33.14 -3.10
N ALA A 300 -0.50 -33.63 -4.02
CA ALA A 300 0.50 -32.83 -4.69
C ALA A 300 0.58 -33.13 -6.18
N GLY A 301 1.18 -32.22 -6.94
CA GLY A 301 1.45 -32.45 -8.35
C GLY A 301 2.01 -31.24 -9.09
N ILE A 302 2.57 -31.51 -10.26
CA ILE A 302 3.04 -30.51 -11.21
C ILE A 302 1.81 -29.87 -11.86
N VAL A 303 1.78 -28.53 -11.86
CA VAL A 303 0.68 -27.75 -12.44
C VAL A 303 0.89 -27.58 -13.94
N LYS A 304 -0.19 -27.60 -14.72
CA LYS A 304 -0.18 -27.22 -16.15
C LYS A 304 0.16 -25.73 -16.28
N TRP A 305 1.44 -25.39 -16.28
CA TRP A 305 1.95 -24.02 -16.21
C TRP A 305 3.28 -23.91 -16.99
N PRO A 306 3.61 -22.76 -17.62
CA PRO A 306 4.84 -22.62 -18.43
C PRO A 306 6.14 -22.67 -17.61
N MET A 307 6.06 -22.69 -16.28
CA MET A 307 7.21 -22.75 -15.38
C MET A 307 7.06 -23.90 -14.38
N SER A 308 8.17 -24.34 -13.78
CA SER A 308 8.17 -25.40 -12.77
C SER A 308 7.39 -25.00 -11.52
N VAL A 309 6.21 -25.60 -11.34
CA VAL A 309 5.33 -25.34 -10.19
C VAL A 309 4.86 -26.66 -9.61
N ILE A 310 5.11 -26.86 -8.32
CA ILE A 310 4.50 -27.93 -7.53
C ILE A 310 3.39 -27.31 -6.71
N ARG A 311 2.17 -27.84 -6.87
CA ARG A 311 1.08 -27.52 -5.97
C ARG A 311 1.00 -28.55 -4.88
N ILE A 312 0.83 -28.08 -3.65
CA ILE A 312 0.55 -28.90 -2.47
C ILE A 312 -0.80 -28.46 -1.91
N LYS A 313 -1.69 -29.42 -1.67
CA LYS A 313 -3.01 -29.20 -1.06
C LYS A 313 -3.23 -30.21 0.04
N ARG A 314 -3.75 -29.73 1.16
CA ARG A 314 -4.26 -30.55 2.27
C ARG A 314 -5.63 -30.00 2.65
N LYS A 315 -6.54 -30.86 3.15
CA LYS A 315 -7.76 -30.34 3.78
C LYS A 315 -7.36 -29.47 4.97
N ARG A 316 -7.97 -28.28 5.07
CA ARG A 316 -7.70 -27.34 6.15
C ARG A 316 -7.97 -28.05 7.48
N TYR A 317 -6.92 -28.25 8.27
CA TYR A 317 -7.06 -28.76 9.62
C TYR A 317 -7.63 -27.61 10.47
N LYS A 318 -8.77 -27.81 11.13
CA LYS A 318 -9.27 -26.88 12.15
C LYS A 318 -8.36 -27.02 13.38
N ALA A 319 -7.19 -26.41 13.37
CA ALA A 319 -6.36 -26.34 14.57
C ALA A 319 -5.50 -25.08 14.52
N PHE A 320 -6.09 -23.94 14.88
CA PHE A 320 -5.48 -22.83 15.60
C PHE A 320 -6.66 -22.06 16.21
N ASN A 321 -7.09 -22.50 17.40
CA ASN A 321 -7.93 -21.72 18.32
C ASN A 321 -7.00 -21.07 19.33
#